data_AF-A0A377TM16-F1
#
_entry.id   AF-A0A377TM16-F1
#
_cell.length_a   1.000
_cell.length_b   1.000
_cell.length_c   1.000
_cell.angle_alpha   90.00
_cell.angle_beta   90.00
_cell.angle_gamma   90.00
#
_symmetry.space_group_name_H-M   'P 1'
#
loop_
_entity.id
_entity.type
_entity.pdbx_description
1 polymer ?
#
loop_
_entity_poly.entity_id
_entity_poly.type
_entity_poly.pdbx_seq_one_letter_code
_entity_poly.pdbx_strand_id
1 'polypeptide(L)'
;MIDADVDLTPYQLVIAPMLYMVRDGFAGRAEAFVANGGHLVTTYWTGIVNESDLCYLGGFPGPLRNLLGIWAEEIDCLNDGEFNLVQGLAGNQCGLQALIRCAISAN
;
A
#
# COMPACT_ATOMS: atom_id res chain seq x y z
N MET A 1 1.03 -0.20 -17.12
CA MET A 1 -0.10 -0.58 -16.25
C MET A 1 -0.32 -2.07 -16.44
N ILE A 2 -0.45 -2.80 -15.34
CA ILE A 2 -0.64 -4.25 -15.32
C ILE A 2 -1.76 -4.59 -14.35
N ASP A 3 -2.41 -5.74 -14.53
CA ASP A 3 -3.36 -6.28 -13.57
C ASP A 3 -2.64 -7.00 -12.41
N ALA A 4 -3.31 -7.23 -11.28
CA ALA A 4 -2.77 -7.95 -10.13
C ALA A 4 -2.44 -9.43 -10.42
N ASP A 5 -3.00 -10.02 -11.49
CA ASP A 5 -2.79 -11.43 -11.84
C ASP A 5 -1.59 -11.68 -12.76
N VAL A 6 -0.87 -10.63 -13.18
CA VAL A 6 0.33 -10.82 -14.02
C VAL A 6 1.52 -11.33 -13.22
N ASP A 7 2.50 -11.88 -13.93
CA ASP A 7 3.81 -12.18 -13.38
C ASP A 7 4.57 -10.90 -13.02
N LEU A 8 5.08 -10.84 -11.77
CA LEU A 8 5.84 -9.70 -11.27
C LEU A 8 7.35 -9.81 -11.53
N THR A 9 7.86 -11.00 -11.89
CA THR A 9 9.30 -11.25 -12.06
C THR A 9 10.02 -10.35 -13.08
N PRO A 10 9.38 -9.86 -14.16
CA PRO A 10 10.06 -8.98 -15.12
C PRO A 10 10.33 -7.56 -14.58
N TYR A 11 9.77 -7.20 -13.43
CA TYR A 11 9.84 -5.84 -12.88
C TYR A 11 10.89 -5.73 -11.77
N GLN A 12 11.43 -4.52 -11.58
CA GLN A 12 12.25 -4.19 -10.41
C GLN A 12 11.45 -3.42 -9.35
N LEU A 13 10.41 -2.71 -9.78
CA LEU A 13 9.52 -1.90 -8.94
C LEU A 13 8.08 -2.12 -9.39
N VAL A 14 7.22 -2.45 -8.45
CA VAL A 14 5.77 -2.55 -8.63
C VAL A 14 5.11 -1.54 -7.69
N ILE A 15 4.25 -0.69 -8.24
CA ILE A 15 3.46 0.28 -7.47
C ILE A 15 2.00 -0.12 -7.59
N ALA A 16 1.37 -0.44 -6.46
CA ALA A 16 0.00 -0.89 -6.34
C ALA A 16 -0.81 0.13 -5.50
N PRO A 17 -1.19 1.28 -6.10
CA PRO A 17 -1.97 2.30 -5.40
C PRO A 17 -3.41 1.81 -5.20
N MET A 18 -3.91 1.90 -3.96
CA MET A 18 -5.25 1.50 -3.55
C MET A 18 -5.64 0.11 -4.08
N LEU A 19 -4.78 -0.89 -3.85
CA LEU A 19 -5.09 -2.28 -4.20
C LEU A 19 -6.11 -2.84 -3.21
N TYR A 20 -7.34 -2.35 -3.31
CA TYR A 20 -8.45 -2.58 -2.38
C TYR A 20 -8.75 -4.07 -2.21
N MET A 21 -8.87 -4.77 -3.34
CA MET A 21 -9.12 -6.20 -3.40
C MET A 21 -7.80 -6.95 -3.60
N VAL A 22 -7.47 -7.83 -2.65
CA VAL A 22 -6.35 -8.76 -2.80
C VAL A 22 -6.96 -10.13 -3.04
N ARG A 23 -6.76 -10.70 -4.23
CA ARG A 23 -7.22 -12.05 -4.56
C ARG A 23 -6.29 -13.09 -3.97
N ASP A 24 -6.80 -14.31 -3.80
CA ASP A 24 -5.97 -15.44 -3.38
C ASP A 24 -4.73 -15.60 -4.27
N GLY A 25 -3.61 -15.95 -3.65
CA GLY A 25 -2.30 -16.09 -4.29
C GLY A 25 -1.54 -14.78 -4.59
N PHE A 26 -2.17 -13.60 -4.64
CA PHE A 26 -1.43 -12.35 -4.89
C PHE A 26 -0.40 -12.06 -3.79
N ALA A 27 -0.79 -12.20 -2.53
CA ALA A 27 0.12 -11.94 -1.40
C ALA A 27 1.38 -12.82 -1.46
N GLY A 28 1.23 -14.10 -1.77
CA GLY A 28 2.37 -15.01 -1.96
C GLY A 28 3.27 -14.63 -3.15
N ARG A 29 2.68 -14.18 -4.27
CA ARG A 29 3.46 -13.64 -5.41
C ARG A 29 4.22 -12.38 -5.03
N ALA A 30 3.59 -11.48 -4.28
CA ALA A 30 4.21 -10.25 -3.79
C ALA A 30 5.35 -10.53 -2.81
N GLU A 31 5.18 -11.48 -1.89
CA GLU A 31 6.23 -11.94 -0.97
C GLU A 31 7.42 -12.52 -1.74
N ALA A 32 7.16 -13.40 -2.70
CA ALA A 32 8.22 -13.97 -3.55
C ALA A 32 8.95 -12.89 -4.36
N PHE A 33 8.21 -11.94 -4.93
CA PHE A 33 8.77 -10.82 -5.68
C PHE A 33 9.72 -9.97 -4.82
N VAL A 34 9.30 -9.58 -3.62
CA VAL A 34 10.14 -8.79 -2.69
C VAL A 34 11.33 -9.59 -2.18
N ALA A 35 11.14 -10.88 -1.85
CA ALA A 35 12.22 -11.76 -1.43
C ALA A 35 13.30 -11.93 -2.50
N ASN A 36 12.93 -11.87 -3.78
CA ASN A 36 13.84 -11.94 -4.92
C ASN A 36 14.48 -10.59 -5.29
N GLY A 37 14.33 -9.56 -4.45
CA GLY A 37 14.96 -8.24 -4.64
C GLY A 37 14.10 -7.21 -5.37
N GLY A 38 12.83 -7.53 -5.66
CA GLY A 38 11.86 -6.56 -6.15
C GLY A 38 11.42 -5.58 -5.07
N HIS A 39 10.95 -4.40 -5.48
CA HIS A 39 10.38 -3.41 -4.57
C HIS A 39 8.89 -3.25 -4.80
N LEU A 40 8.09 -3.43 -3.74
CA LEU A 40 6.64 -3.17 -3.76
C LEU A 40 6.34 -1.86 -3.02
N VAL A 41 5.63 -0.95 -3.68
CA VAL A 41 5.07 0.25 -3.05
C VAL A 41 3.55 0.17 -3.12
N THR A 42 2.90 0.40 -1.99
CA THR A 42 1.44 0.48 -1.91
C THR A 42 1.00 1.70 -1.11
N THR A 43 -0.30 1.94 -1.03
CA THR A 43 -0.90 3.08 -0.34
C THR A 43 -1.91 2.63 0.71
N TYR A 44 -2.50 3.61 1.39
CA TYR A 44 -3.72 3.41 2.17
C TYR A 44 -4.81 2.71 1.34
N TRP A 45 -5.76 2.08 2.03
CA TRP A 45 -6.89 1.35 1.45
C TRP A 45 -6.53 0.13 0.61
N THR A 46 -5.36 -0.47 0.86
CA THR A 46 -4.92 -1.71 0.21
C THR A 46 -5.20 -2.93 1.10
N GLY A 47 -5.60 -4.05 0.49
CA GLY A 47 -5.78 -5.32 1.19
C GLY A 47 -6.98 -5.35 2.13
N ILE A 48 -8.08 -4.72 1.70
CA ILE A 48 -9.31 -4.60 2.50
C ILE A 48 -10.18 -5.83 2.34
N VAL A 49 -10.41 -6.29 1.10
CA VAL A 49 -11.35 -7.37 0.79
C VAL A 49 -10.77 -8.47 -0.10
N ASN A 50 -11.41 -9.63 -0.10
CA ASN A 50 -11.19 -10.70 -1.06
C ASN A 50 -12.05 -10.54 -2.34
N GLU A 51 -11.98 -11.51 -3.25
CA GLU A 51 -12.74 -11.56 -4.51
C GLU A 51 -14.28 -11.52 -4.38
N SER A 52 -14.81 -11.80 -3.19
CA SER A 52 -16.24 -11.73 -2.89
C SER A 52 -16.63 -10.44 -2.13
N ASP A 53 -15.74 -9.45 -2.10
CA ASP A 53 -15.91 -8.19 -1.35
C ASP A 53 -16.11 -8.40 0.16
N LEU A 54 -15.60 -9.52 0.69
CA LEU A 54 -15.60 -9.78 2.13
C LEU A 54 -14.32 -9.25 2.75
N CYS A 55 -14.45 -8.42 3.78
CA CYS A 55 -13.31 -7.86 4.49
C CYS A 55 -12.44 -8.95 5.09
N TYR A 56 -11.12 -8.81 4.93
CA TYR A 56 -10.17 -9.63 5.64
C TYR A 56 -10.23 -9.37 7.15
N LEU A 57 -10.21 -10.46 7.93
CA LEU A 57 -10.16 -10.40 9.39
C LEU A 57 -8.69 -10.41 9.87
N GLY A 58 -8.45 -9.91 11.08
CA GLY A 58 -7.11 -9.92 11.70
C GLY A 58 -6.27 -8.67 11.42
N GLY A 59 -6.86 -7.62 10.85
CA GLY A 59 -6.27 -6.29 10.68
C GLY A 59 -5.76 -6.02 9.26
N PHE A 60 -5.77 -4.75 8.86
CA PHE A 60 -5.32 -4.31 7.54
C PHE A 60 -3.79 -4.09 7.49
N PRO A 61 -3.12 -4.34 6.36
CA PRO A 61 -3.63 -4.62 5.00
C PRO A 61 -3.86 -6.12 4.70
N GLY A 62 -4.52 -6.83 5.62
CA GLY A 62 -5.04 -8.18 5.41
C GLY A 62 -3.92 -9.16 5.09
N PRO A 63 -3.98 -9.88 3.95
CA PRO A 63 -2.97 -10.86 3.60
C PRO A 63 -1.57 -10.25 3.35
N LEU A 64 -1.46 -8.94 3.15
CA LEU A 64 -0.17 -8.26 2.95
C LEU A 64 0.46 -7.76 4.26
N ARG A 65 -0.17 -7.98 5.42
CA ARG A 65 0.27 -7.47 6.72
C ARG A 65 1.70 -7.90 7.08
N ASN A 66 2.02 -9.18 6.86
CA ASN A 66 3.35 -9.72 7.18
C ASN A 66 4.41 -9.17 6.22
N LEU A 67 4.09 -9.10 4.92
CA LEU A 67 5.00 -8.55 3.90
C LEU A 67 5.34 -7.09 4.17
N LEU A 68 4.34 -6.27 4.48
CA LEU A 68 4.52 -4.82 4.67
C LEU A 68 4.99 -4.45 6.08
N GLY A 69 4.85 -5.36 7.05
CA GLY A 69 5.34 -5.16 8.41
C GLY A 69 4.61 -4.06 9.19
N ILE A 70 3.39 -3.71 8.78
CA ILE A 70 2.57 -2.64 9.40
C ILE A 70 1.17 -3.16 9.75
N TRP A 71 0.49 -2.45 10.65
CA TRP A 71 -0.93 -2.63 10.92
C TRP A 71 -1.63 -1.28 10.77
N ALA A 72 -2.56 -1.20 9.81
CA ALA A 72 -3.46 -0.06 9.65
C ALA A 72 -4.74 -0.35 10.44
N GLU A 73 -4.87 0.32 11.60
CA GLU A 73 -6.00 0.12 12.52
C GLU A 73 -7.29 0.76 12.01
N GLU A 74 -7.19 1.99 11.52
CA GLU A 74 -8.31 2.78 11.03
C GLU A 74 -7.90 3.65 9.84
N ILE A 75 -8.90 4.21 9.15
CA ILE A 75 -8.72 5.23 8.12
C ILE A 75 -9.55 6.46 8.51
N ASP A 76 -8.98 7.63 8.29
CA ASP A 76 -9.69 8.91 8.45
C ASP A 76 -9.93 9.54 7.07
N CYS A 77 -11.10 10.13 6.91
CA CYS A 77 -11.54 10.75 5.66
C CYS A 77 -11.58 12.27 5.86
N LEU A 78 -10.75 12.98 5.11
CA LEU A 78 -10.65 14.43 5.18
C LEU A 78 -11.58 15.08 4.13
N ASN A 79 -12.22 16.18 4.50
CA ASN A 79 -13.02 16.97 3.57
C ASN A 79 -12.14 17.75 2.59
N ASP A 80 -12.76 18.26 1.52
CA ASP A 80 -12.07 19.12 0.57
C ASP A 80 -11.46 20.36 1.26
N GLY A 81 -10.16 20.55 1.06
CA GLY A 81 -9.39 21.63 1.69
C GLY A 81 -8.76 21.27 3.03
N GLU A 82 -9.13 20.13 3.64
CA GLU A 82 -8.45 19.57 4.80
C GLU A 82 -7.23 18.75 4.37
N PHE A 83 -6.14 18.85 5.14
CA PHE A 83 -4.92 18.12 4.87
C PHE A 83 -4.10 17.93 6.14
N ASN A 84 -3.36 16.82 6.17
CA ASN A 84 -2.26 16.61 7.09
C ASN A 84 -0.95 17.06 6.45
N LEU A 85 0.05 17.31 7.29
CA LEU A 85 1.38 17.69 6.86
C LEU A 85 2.36 16.56 7.16
N VAL A 86 3.14 16.20 6.15
CA VAL A 86 4.23 15.24 6.27
C VAL A 86 5.54 15.96 6.00
N GLN A 87 6.52 15.75 6.86
CA GLN A 87 7.85 16.32 6.73
C GLN A 87 8.90 15.23 6.84
N GLY A 88 9.86 15.22 5.91
CA GLY A 88 11.03 14.37 6.00
C GLY A 88 11.91 14.76 7.19
N LEU A 89 12.50 13.77 7.86
CA LEU A 89 13.39 14.03 9.00
C LEU A 89 14.64 14.80 8.55
N ALA A 90 15.13 15.72 9.39
CA ALA A 90 16.35 16.46 9.11
C ALA A 90 17.54 15.50 8.87
N GLY A 91 18.31 15.71 7.81
CA GLY A 91 19.44 14.85 7.46
C GLY A 91 19.09 13.46 6.93
N ASN A 92 17.84 13.20 6.52
CA ASN A 92 17.50 11.93 5.88
C ASN A 92 18.33 11.69 4.60
N GLN A 93 18.62 10.43 4.32
CA GLN A 93 19.49 10.01 3.22
C GLN A 93 18.96 10.39 1.84
N CYS A 94 17.65 10.59 1.72
CA CYS A 94 16.98 10.97 0.47
C CYS A 94 16.98 12.49 0.24
N GLY A 95 17.50 13.31 1.15
CA GLY A 95 17.51 14.77 1.04
C GLY A 95 16.11 15.41 1.07
N LEU A 96 15.08 14.70 1.55
CA LEU A 96 13.70 15.18 1.56
C LEU A 96 13.50 16.22 2.67
N GLN A 97 13.44 17.50 2.32
CA GLN A 97 13.28 18.61 3.28
C GLN A 97 11.94 19.35 3.16
N ALA A 98 11.13 19.01 2.14
CA ALA A 98 9.88 19.71 1.87
C ALA A 98 8.77 19.29 2.85
N LEU A 99 7.91 20.26 3.16
CA LEU A 99 6.63 20.01 3.84
C LEU A 99 5.58 19.65 2.78
N ILE A 100 5.03 18.45 2.87
CA ILE A 100 4.10 17.89 1.88
C ILE A 100 2.70 17.86 2.50
N ARG A 101 1.70 18.34 1.74
CA ARG A 101 0.29 18.20 2.11
C ARG A 101 -0.23 16.85 1.65
N CYS A 102 -0.86 16.13 2.56
CA CYS A 102 -1.43 14.81 2.30
C CYS A 102 -2.88 14.79 2.77
N ALA A 103 -3.78 14.27 1.94
CA ALA A 103 -5.17 14.09 2.30
C ALA A 103 -5.69 12.76 1.73
N ILE A 104 -6.56 12.11 2.49
CA ILE A 104 -7.36 10.97 2.06
C ILE A 104 -8.77 11.52 1.90
N SER A 105 -9.17 11.88 0.68
CA SER A 105 -10.51 12.38 0.41
C SER A 105 -11.46 11.22 0.11
N ALA A 106 -12.70 11.33 0.59
CA ALA A 106 -13.80 10.40 0.32
C ALA A 106 -14.67 10.83 -0.89
N ASN A 107 -14.30 11.94 -1.55
CA ASN A 107 -15.02 12.52 -2.70
C ASN A 107 -14.33 12.26 -4.04
#